data_AF-A0A938MBG7-F1
#
_entry.id   AF-A0A938MBG7-F1
#
_cell.length_a   1.000
_cell.length_b   1.000
_cell.length_c   1.000
_cell.angle_alpha   90.00
_cell.angle_beta   90.00
_cell.angle_gamma   90.00
#
_symmetry.space_group_name_H-M   'P 1'
#
loop_
_entity.id
_entity.type
_entity.pdbx_description
1 polymer ?
#
loop_
_entity_poly.entity_id
_entity_poly.type
_entity_poly.pdbx_seq_one_letter_code
_entity_poly.pdbx_strand_id
1 'polypeptide(L)'
;RAATTLRTYLEKITGVKCAAVTSAAAAANVQGSRIFVGVEGNQAELFPELKNADAHGFVIATKPGPHGTDLYLVGASGTATVYATWFFLMNYADVRLVLPGEIGEVYPKLDRLEIPKDLYVFNPRPDYLLRIWSGPAGMPQDAFLGDYGGTQRFEYHHNMYRIYPPDKFGQTNPEFYPVKEGKPFVPDPKSNSAWQPTFSEPSVAQRAIAYADELFTKNPQMMSVSLSVNDGLGYSEADMRKGKLLPDGSITLSHIYYAYVNTVAKAVKQKWPGKFVAFFPYNFVRTPPDFPLEDNVIIFLLNEPKTTYAAWQDKVKNIGIYQWLYGMGWVIPNHWPHAMQDYLRWTRQHGGKAFKGEAYVAWAQDGPKMWVLSNLLWNVDADVDALLRDYCEHAYGKEAAPAMLRYFSQAEKIYERRRTPEEYKITYWHPGEKQFEHAQAEDFTLMAQALDEAARLVQGEANKTRVDFVARSFQWGRYYWQQYDALQRLNSATAQSDAEVENVLKLALSFDEAARVR
;
A
#
# COMPACT_ATOMS: atom_id res chain seq x y z
N ARG A 1 -21.47 -7.90 -3.11
CA ARG A 1 -20.06 -8.32 -2.93
C ARG A 1 -19.84 -8.99 -1.57
N ALA A 2 -19.94 -8.25 -0.46
CA ALA A 2 -19.76 -8.79 0.90
C ALA A 2 -20.52 -10.10 1.15
N ALA A 3 -21.85 -10.11 0.97
CA ALA A 3 -22.67 -11.31 1.13
C ALA A 3 -22.25 -12.47 0.22
N THR A 4 -21.84 -12.19 -1.02
CA THR A 4 -21.33 -13.22 -1.95
C THR A 4 -20.03 -13.84 -1.42
N THR A 5 -19.06 -13.01 -1.01
CA THR A 5 -17.80 -13.46 -0.44
C THR A 5 -18.04 -14.34 0.79
N LEU A 6 -18.88 -13.88 1.72
CA LEU A 6 -19.22 -14.65 2.92
C LEU A 6 -19.81 -16.01 2.55
N ARG A 7 -20.83 -16.05 1.67
CA ARG A 7 -21.47 -17.31 1.25
C ARG A 7 -20.48 -18.27 0.62
N THR A 8 -19.60 -17.79 -0.25
CA THR A 8 -18.58 -18.62 -0.90
C THR A 8 -17.67 -19.28 0.12
N TYR A 9 -17.16 -18.53 1.12
CA TYR A 9 -16.28 -19.12 2.12
C TYR A 9 -17.02 -20.00 3.12
N LEU A 10 -18.23 -19.65 3.54
CA LEU A 10 -19.05 -20.52 4.40
C LEU A 10 -19.37 -21.86 3.73
N GLU A 11 -19.67 -21.85 2.43
CA GLU A 11 -19.85 -23.08 1.65
C GLU A 11 -18.54 -23.87 1.51
N LYS A 12 -17.41 -23.19 1.26
CA LYS A 12 -16.09 -23.84 1.23
C LYS A 12 -15.74 -24.50 2.57
N ILE A 13 -16.07 -23.87 3.69
CA ILE A 13 -15.73 -24.35 5.04
C ILE A 13 -16.67 -25.48 5.49
N THR A 14 -17.98 -25.29 5.32
CA THR A 14 -19.01 -26.17 5.92
C THR A 14 -19.71 -27.09 4.93
N GLY A 15 -19.54 -26.88 3.63
CA GLY A 15 -20.34 -27.53 2.59
C GLY A 15 -21.79 -27.05 2.50
N VAL A 16 -22.22 -26.16 3.40
CA VAL A 16 -23.60 -25.66 3.45
C VAL A 16 -23.79 -24.49 2.50
N LYS A 17 -24.74 -24.64 1.57
CA LYS A 17 -25.20 -23.54 0.71
C LYS A 17 -26.16 -22.63 1.47
N CYS A 18 -25.65 -21.53 2.00
CA CYS A 18 -26.50 -20.50 2.61
C CYS A 18 -27.44 -19.89 1.57
N ALA A 19 -28.74 -19.88 1.83
CA ALA A 19 -29.72 -19.16 1.03
C ALA A 19 -29.52 -17.64 1.21
N ALA A 20 -29.43 -16.89 0.11
CA ALA A 20 -29.44 -15.44 0.18
C ALA A 20 -30.87 -14.93 0.22
N VAL A 21 -31.16 -14.06 1.18
CA VAL A 21 -32.45 -13.39 1.31
C VAL A 21 -32.22 -11.89 1.20
N THR A 22 -32.97 -11.23 0.33
CA THR A 22 -32.70 -9.85 -0.09
C THR A 22 -33.52 -8.80 0.63
N SER A 23 -34.36 -9.19 1.60
CA SER A 23 -35.07 -8.22 2.44
C SER A 23 -35.32 -8.68 3.87
N ALA A 24 -35.44 -7.73 4.79
CA ALA A 24 -35.78 -7.97 6.19
C ALA A 24 -37.15 -8.64 6.33
N ALA A 25 -38.11 -8.26 5.48
CA ALA A 25 -39.44 -8.87 5.42
C ALA A 25 -39.38 -10.35 5.02
N ALA A 26 -38.53 -10.70 4.04
CA ALA A 26 -38.32 -12.10 3.67
C ALA A 26 -37.51 -12.86 4.73
N ALA A 27 -36.58 -12.18 5.43
CA ALA A 27 -35.77 -12.75 6.51
C ALA A 27 -36.59 -13.06 7.79
N ALA A 28 -37.74 -12.40 7.98
CA ALA A 28 -38.63 -12.64 9.12
C ALA A 28 -39.24 -14.05 9.13
N ASN A 29 -39.36 -14.68 7.96
CA ASN A 29 -39.94 -16.02 7.80
C ASN A 29 -38.89 -17.13 7.68
N VAL A 30 -37.59 -16.79 7.76
CA VAL A 30 -36.50 -17.75 7.65
C VAL A 30 -36.30 -18.47 8.98
N GLN A 31 -36.51 -19.78 8.99
CA GLN A 31 -36.20 -20.64 10.12
C GLN A 31 -34.69 -20.89 10.23
N GLY A 32 -34.14 -20.81 11.44
CA GLY A 32 -32.73 -21.09 11.74
C GLY A 32 -31.87 -19.85 12.00
N SER A 33 -30.56 -20.06 12.21
CA SER A 33 -29.61 -18.98 12.50
C SER A 33 -29.40 -18.08 11.28
N ARG A 34 -29.44 -16.76 11.48
CA ARG A 34 -29.35 -15.79 10.39
C ARG A 34 -28.05 -14.98 10.47
N ILE A 35 -27.53 -14.59 9.31
CA ILE A 35 -26.39 -13.69 9.20
C ILE A 35 -26.81 -12.47 8.39
N PHE A 36 -26.79 -11.31 9.03
CA PHE A 36 -27.05 -10.02 8.41
C PHE A 36 -25.74 -9.42 7.91
N VAL A 37 -25.66 -9.15 6.61
CA VAL A 37 -24.48 -8.54 5.98
C VAL A 37 -24.89 -7.17 5.44
N GLY A 38 -24.59 -6.12 6.21
CA GLY A 38 -25.19 -4.80 6.04
C GLY A 38 -26.59 -4.71 6.68
N VAL A 39 -27.29 -3.61 6.39
CA VAL A 39 -28.67 -3.36 6.87
C VAL A 39 -29.53 -2.77 5.75
N GLU A 40 -30.84 -2.98 5.85
CA GLU A 40 -31.83 -2.17 5.13
C GLU A 40 -32.15 -0.94 5.98
N GLY A 41 -31.82 0.25 5.49
CA GLY A 41 -32.04 1.50 6.23
C GLY A 41 -30.79 2.00 6.96
N ASN A 42 -30.99 2.72 8.07
CA ASN A 42 -29.93 3.42 8.76
C ASN A 42 -29.18 2.50 9.73
N GLN A 43 -27.92 2.19 9.41
CA GLN A 43 -27.03 1.38 10.24
C GLN A 43 -26.85 1.93 11.66
N ALA A 44 -26.97 3.25 11.86
CA ALA A 44 -26.83 3.87 13.16
C ALA A 44 -28.04 3.67 14.09
N GLU A 45 -29.20 3.24 13.58
CA GLU A 45 -30.33 2.86 14.43
C GLU A 45 -30.07 1.52 15.12
N LEU A 46 -29.37 0.61 14.43
CA LEU A 46 -29.02 -0.70 14.96
C LEU A 46 -27.71 -0.67 15.78
N PHE A 47 -26.75 0.16 15.37
CA PHE A 47 -25.44 0.32 16.00
C PHE A 47 -25.07 1.81 16.07
N PRO A 48 -25.51 2.54 17.12
CA PRO A 48 -25.35 3.99 17.24
C PRO A 48 -23.92 4.52 17.08
N GLU A 49 -22.92 3.73 17.46
CA GLU A 49 -21.50 4.08 17.34
C GLU A 49 -21.04 4.25 15.88
N LEU A 50 -21.72 3.62 14.91
CA LEU A 50 -21.43 3.81 13.48
C LEU A 50 -21.72 5.23 13.01
N LYS A 51 -22.51 6.02 13.75
CA LYS A 51 -22.74 7.45 13.45
C LYS A 51 -21.46 8.26 13.46
N ASN A 52 -20.51 7.89 14.31
CA ASN A 52 -19.24 8.60 14.51
C ASN A 52 -18.04 7.82 13.95
N ALA A 53 -18.28 6.66 13.33
CA ALA A 53 -17.24 5.85 12.71
C ALA A 53 -16.74 6.47 11.40
N ASP A 54 -15.50 6.13 11.02
CA ASP A 54 -15.02 6.40 9.67
C ASP A 54 -15.84 5.62 8.64
N ALA A 55 -15.82 6.04 7.37
CA ALA A 55 -16.50 5.34 6.29
C ALA A 55 -16.07 3.87 6.16
N HIS A 56 -14.88 3.49 6.64
CA HIS A 56 -14.39 2.11 6.67
C HIS A 56 -14.62 1.40 8.01
N GLY A 57 -15.13 2.09 9.03
CA GLY A 57 -15.45 1.51 10.33
C GLY A 57 -16.65 0.58 10.30
N PHE A 58 -16.63 -0.45 11.13
CA PHE A 58 -17.63 -1.52 11.13
C PHE A 58 -17.87 -2.12 12.52
N VAL A 59 -18.98 -2.85 12.62
CA VAL A 59 -19.37 -3.66 13.77
C VAL A 59 -19.57 -5.11 13.33
N ILE A 60 -19.08 -6.04 14.15
CA ILE A 60 -19.42 -7.46 14.11
C ILE A 60 -20.05 -7.79 15.45
N ALA A 61 -21.30 -8.24 15.44
CA ALA A 61 -22.00 -8.51 16.69
C ALA A 61 -22.96 -9.68 16.58
N THR A 62 -23.19 -10.38 17.69
CA THR A 62 -24.29 -11.31 17.84
C THR A 62 -25.40 -10.70 18.68
N LYS A 63 -26.66 -10.84 18.25
CA LYS A 63 -27.84 -10.37 19.01
C LYS A 63 -28.91 -11.45 19.08
N PRO A 64 -29.77 -11.46 20.12
CA PRO A 64 -30.94 -12.32 20.16
C PRO A 64 -31.85 -12.08 18.95
N GLY A 65 -32.31 -13.18 18.34
CA GLY A 65 -33.22 -13.19 17.20
C GLY A 65 -34.38 -14.18 17.42
N PRO A 66 -35.38 -14.21 16.53
CA PRO A 66 -36.57 -15.06 16.65
C PRO A 66 -36.28 -16.56 16.76
N HIS A 67 -35.14 -17.00 16.23
CA HIS A 67 -34.72 -18.41 16.19
C HIS A 67 -33.39 -18.66 16.93
N GLY A 68 -33.05 -17.82 17.90
CA GLY A 68 -31.85 -17.96 18.72
C GLY A 68 -30.96 -16.73 18.67
N THR A 69 -29.78 -16.85 18.07
CA THR A 69 -28.79 -15.76 17.97
C THR A 69 -28.49 -15.50 16.50
N ASP A 70 -28.58 -14.23 16.10
CA ASP A 70 -28.23 -13.77 14.77
C ASP A 70 -26.84 -13.10 14.79
N LEU A 71 -26.08 -13.28 13.71
CA LEU A 71 -24.82 -12.59 13.48
C LEU A 71 -25.03 -11.36 12.59
N TYR A 72 -24.38 -10.25 12.92
CA TYR A 72 -24.40 -9.00 12.18
C TYR A 72 -22.99 -8.61 11.76
N LEU A 73 -22.80 -8.37 10.46
CA LEU A 73 -21.59 -7.82 9.85
C LEU A 73 -21.99 -6.49 9.18
N VAL A 74 -21.84 -5.38 9.90
CA VAL A 74 -22.42 -4.08 9.48
C VAL A 74 -21.35 -3.00 9.44
N GLY A 75 -21.14 -2.42 8.27
CA GLY A 75 -20.24 -1.29 8.06
C GLY A 75 -20.94 0.07 8.09
N ALA A 76 -20.17 1.12 8.36
CA ALA A 76 -20.59 2.51 8.16
C ALA A 76 -20.82 2.85 6.67
N SER A 77 -20.27 2.05 5.76
CA SER A 77 -20.49 2.10 4.31
C SER A 77 -20.53 0.68 3.71
N GLY A 78 -20.88 0.57 2.43
CA GLY A 78 -20.82 -0.71 1.70
C GLY A 78 -19.41 -1.33 1.69
N THR A 79 -18.36 -0.49 1.61
CA THR A 79 -16.96 -0.93 1.70
C THR A 79 -16.63 -1.46 3.10
N ALA A 80 -17.06 -0.76 4.15
CA ALA A 80 -16.89 -1.23 5.52
C ALA A 80 -17.59 -2.57 5.78
N THR A 81 -18.72 -2.84 5.14
CA THR A 81 -19.39 -4.15 5.22
C THR A 81 -18.56 -5.26 4.55
N VAL A 82 -17.84 -4.97 3.45
CA VAL A 82 -16.87 -5.90 2.85
C VAL A 82 -15.71 -6.16 3.82
N TYR A 83 -15.22 -5.12 4.49
CA TYR A 83 -14.16 -5.25 5.49
C TYR A 83 -14.60 -6.03 6.73
N ALA A 84 -15.80 -5.78 7.25
CA ALA A 84 -16.39 -6.58 8.32
C ALA A 84 -16.49 -8.06 7.94
N THR A 85 -16.82 -8.35 6.68
CA THR A 85 -16.88 -9.71 6.16
C THR A 85 -15.52 -10.38 6.13
N TRP A 86 -14.50 -9.72 5.58
CA TRP A 86 -13.14 -10.27 5.57
C TRP A 86 -12.56 -10.41 6.96
N PHE A 87 -12.77 -9.42 7.84
CA PHE A 87 -12.37 -9.48 9.23
C PHE A 87 -13.03 -10.67 9.94
N PHE A 88 -14.33 -10.89 9.74
CA PHE A 88 -15.03 -12.05 10.27
C PHE A 88 -14.43 -13.36 9.76
N LEU A 89 -14.27 -13.49 8.44
CA LEU A 89 -13.71 -14.69 7.83
C LEU A 89 -12.31 -15.01 8.36
N MET A 90 -11.48 -13.99 8.54
CA MET A 90 -10.12 -14.16 9.06
C MET A 90 -10.11 -14.54 10.55
N ASN A 91 -10.86 -13.82 11.39
CA ASN A 91 -10.70 -13.94 12.84
C ASN A 91 -11.65 -14.96 13.48
N TYR A 92 -12.74 -15.34 12.81
CA TYR A 92 -13.77 -16.23 13.35
C TYR A 92 -14.07 -17.45 12.47
N ALA A 93 -13.61 -17.47 11.21
CA ALA A 93 -13.77 -18.61 10.31
C ALA A 93 -12.45 -19.19 9.79
N ASP A 94 -11.32 -18.71 10.33
CA ASP A 94 -9.96 -19.20 10.07
C ASP A 94 -9.57 -19.20 8.58
N VAL A 95 -10.01 -18.17 7.84
CA VAL A 95 -9.66 -17.97 6.44
C VAL A 95 -8.40 -17.12 6.31
N ARG A 96 -7.45 -17.54 5.48
CA ARG A 96 -6.33 -16.69 5.04
C ARG A 96 -6.15 -16.77 3.55
N LEU A 97 -5.73 -15.64 2.96
CA LEU A 97 -5.23 -15.60 1.60
C LEU A 97 -3.73 -15.31 1.64
N VAL A 98 -2.90 -16.32 1.44
CA VAL A 98 -1.45 -16.21 1.60
C VAL A 98 -0.71 -16.00 0.27
N LEU A 99 -1.33 -16.41 -0.84
CA LEU A 99 -0.84 -16.28 -2.22
C LEU A 99 -2.05 -16.05 -3.16
N PRO A 100 -1.83 -15.56 -4.38
CA PRO A 100 -2.87 -15.56 -5.41
C PRO A 100 -3.24 -16.98 -5.86
N GLY A 101 -4.52 -17.18 -6.19
CA GLY A 101 -5.04 -18.44 -6.70
C GLY A 101 -5.34 -19.48 -5.62
N GLU A 102 -5.84 -20.65 -6.05
CA GLU A 102 -6.40 -21.68 -5.16
C GLU A 102 -5.40 -22.19 -4.10
N ILE A 103 -4.12 -22.33 -4.46
CA ILE A 103 -3.06 -22.76 -3.54
C ILE A 103 -2.83 -21.77 -2.39
N GLY A 104 -3.22 -20.51 -2.57
CA GLY A 104 -3.09 -19.46 -1.57
C GLY A 104 -4.32 -19.27 -0.69
N GLU A 105 -5.44 -19.92 -1.01
CA GLU A 105 -6.65 -19.89 -0.19
C GLU A 105 -6.59 -20.96 0.89
N VAL A 106 -6.52 -20.53 2.15
CA VAL A 106 -6.43 -21.40 3.31
C VAL A 106 -7.70 -21.26 4.12
N TYR A 107 -8.37 -22.38 4.36
CA TYR A 107 -9.56 -22.45 5.18
C TYR A 107 -9.72 -23.87 5.75
N PRO A 108 -10.31 -24.03 6.94
CA PRO A 108 -10.59 -25.35 7.49
C PRO A 108 -11.81 -25.97 6.80
N LYS A 109 -11.89 -27.30 6.88
CA LYS A 109 -13.13 -28.05 6.60
C LYS A 109 -13.77 -28.41 7.94
N LEU A 110 -14.97 -27.90 8.19
CA LEU A 110 -15.64 -28.03 9.48
C LEU A 110 -17.07 -28.52 9.27
N ASP A 111 -17.51 -29.52 10.04
CA ASP A 111 -18.93 -29.90 10.07
C ASP A 111 -19.80 -28.82 10.73
N ARG A 112 -19.18 -27.99 11.59
CA ARG A 112 -19.82 -26.90 12.31
C ARG A 112 -18.87 -25.72 12.50
N LEU A 113 -19.32 -24.53 12.14
CA LEU A 113 -18.67 -23.27 12.51
C LEU A 113 -19.30 -22.73 13.79
N GLU A 114 -18.51 -22.55 14.84
CA GLU A 114 -18.97 -22.01 16.13
C GLU A 114 -18.63 -20.53 16.26
N ILE A 115 -19.61 -19.72 16.66
CA ILE A 115 -19.48 -18.27 16.83
C ILE A 115 -19.88 -17.92 18.27
N PRO A 116 -19.11 -17.08 18.99
CA PRO A 116 -19.47 -16.64 20.33
C PRO A 116 -20.86 -15.97 20.36
N LYS A 117 -21.67 -16.26 21.40
CA LYS A 117 -23.05 -15.75 21.51
C LYS A 117 -23.12 -14.28 21.95
N ASP A 118 -22.07 -13.80 22.60
CA ASP A 118 -21.88 -12.45 23.14
C ASP A 118 -20.78 -11.69 22.38
N LEU A 119 -20.59 -12.02 21.10
CA LEU A 119 -19.65 -11.34 20.23
C LEU A 119 -20.04 -9.87 20.05
N TYR A 120 -19.10 -8.97 20.34
CA TYR A 120 -19.22 -7.55 19.99
C TYR A 120 -17.84 -6.98 19.66
N VAL A 121 -17.59 -6.72 18.39
CA VAL A 121 -16.39 -6.08 17.89
C VAL A 121 -16.80 -4.79 17.21
N PHE A 122 -16.37 -3.66 17.78
CA PHE A 122 -16.47 -2.37 17.11
C PHE A 122 -15.08 -1.94 16.64
N ASN A 123 -14.95 -1.71 15.34
CA ASN A 123 -13.74 -1.21 14.74
C ASN A 123 -14.04 0.17 14.11
N PRO A 124 -13.77 1.29 14.83
CA PRO A 124 -14.29 2.60 14.46
C PRO A 124 -13.66 3.17 13.19
N ARG A 125 -12.38 2.85 12.94
CA ARG A 125 -11.60 3.37 11.83
C ARG A 125 -10.24 2.67 11.72
N PRO A 126 -9.63 2.63 10.52
CA PRO A 126 -8.22 2.33 10.37
C PRO A 126 -7.35 3.51 10.84
N ASP A 127 -6.10 3.23 11.22
CA ASP A 127 -5.11 4.27 11.50
C ASP A 127 -4.78 5.11 10.27
N TYR A 128 -4.57 4.45 9.13
CA TYR A 128 -4.41 5.12 7.84
C TYR A 128 -5.72 5.14 7.08
N LEU A 129 -6.19 6.33 6.71
CA LEU A 129 -7.47 6.49 6.02
C LEU A 129 -7.44 5.92 4.60
N LEU A 130 -6.33 6.09 3.89
CA LEU A 130 -6.05 5.46 2.61
C LEU A 130 -4.99 4.37 2.78
N ARG A 131 -5.23 3.18 2.23
CA ARG A 131 -4.36 2.00 2.33
C ARG A 131 -4.26 1.32 0.97
N ILE A 132 -3.54 1.93 0.04
CA ILE A 132 -3.44 1.43 -1.34
C ILE A 132 -2.02 1.01 -1.66
N TRP A 133 -1.87 -0.02 -2.49
CA TRP A 133 -0.56 -0.39 -3.04
C TRP A 133 -0.66 -0.88 -4.49
N SER A 134 0.35 -0.60 -5.31
CA SER A 134 0.41 -0.96 -6.74
C SER A 134 0.96 -2.37 -6.95
N GLY A 135 0.56 -3.00 -8.05
CA GLY A 135 1.10 -4.30 -8.48
C GLY A 135 0.70 -5.48 -7.59
N PRO A 136 -0.61 -5.77 -7.43
CA PRO A 136 -1.08 -6.86 -6.58
C PRO A 136 -0.79 -8.27 -7.08
N ALA A 137 -0.32 -8.42 -8.32
CA ALA A 137 0.02 -9.71 -8.93
C ALA A 137 -1.07 -10.78 -8.72
N GLY A 138 -2.34 -10.41 -8.93
CA GLY A 138 -3.51 -11.30 -8.80
C GLY A 138 -4.21 -11.28 -7.44
N MET A 139 -3.70 -10.55 -6.44
CA MET A 139 -4.30 -10.51 -5.11
C MET A 139 -5.47 -9.53 -4.97
N PRO A 140 -6.61 -9.92 -4.35
CA PRO A 140 -7.68 -8.98 -4.03
C PRO A 140 -7.31 -8.09 -2.83
N GLN A 141 -7.08 -6.79 -3.05
CA GLN A 141 -6.69 -5.87 -1.98
C GLN A 141 -7.77 -5.64 -0.93
N ASP A 142 -9.05 -5.81 -1.28
CA ASP A 142 -10.15 -5.68 -0.32
C ASP A 142 -10.14 -6.79 0.74
N ALA A 143 -9.56 -7.95 0.45
CA ALA A 143 -9.32 -9.00 1.44
C ALA A 143 -8.29 -8.56 2.50
N PHE A 144 -7.37 -7.68 2.13
CA PHE A 144 -6.37 -7.09 3.03
C PHE A 144 -6.84 -5.76 3.63
N LEU A 145 -8.15 -5.49 3.60
CA LEU A 145 -8.74 -4.24 4.09
C LEU A 145 -8.18 -2.98 3.39
N GLY A 146 -7.64 -3.18 2.18
CA GLY A 146 -7.01 -2.16 1.35
C GLY A 146 -7.98 -1.40 0.45
N ASP A 147 -7.57 -0.21 0.06
CA ASP A 147 -8.26 0.68 -0.88
C ASP A 147 -7.82 0.37 -2.31
N TYR A 148 -8.70 -0.12 -3.18
CA TYR A 148 -8.41 -0.34 -4.59
C TYR A 148 -9.67 -0.30 -5.47
N GLY A 149 -9.58 0.34 -6.63
CA GLY A 149 -10.69 0.47 -7.56
C GLY A 149 -11.91 1.12 -6.89
N GLY A 150 -13.03 0.40 -6.83
CA GLY A 150 -14.29 0.92 -6.27
C GLY A 150 -14.27 1.23 -4.77
N THR A 151 -13.23 0.84 -4.03
CA THR A 151 -13.07 1.21 -2.60
C THR A 151 -12.11 2.37 -2.39
N GLN A 152 -11.44 2.86 -3.45
CA GLN A 152 -10.53 4.00 -3.34
C GLN A 152 -11.29 5.26 -2.95
N ARG A 153 -10.88 5.89 -1.86
CA ARG A 153 -11.53 7.11 -1.34
C ARG A 153 -10.70 8.39 -1.41
N PHE A 154 -9.49 8.38 -2.00
CA PHE A 154 -8.66 9.57 -2.20
C PHE A 154 -8.15 9.71 -3.64
N GLU A 155 -8.14 10.93 -4.16
CA GLU A 155 -7.44 11.34 -5.38
C GLU A 155 -6.22 12.17 -4.97
N TYR A 156 -5.02 11.73 -5.34
CA TYR A 156 -3.77 12.40 -4.97
C TYR A 156 -2.68 12.36 -6.08
N HIS A 157 -2.95 11.67 -7.19
CA HIS A 157 -1.96 11.45 -8.26
C HIS A 157 -2.02 12.51 -9.36
N HIS A 158 -1.05 12.56 -10.29
CA HIS A 158 -1.04 13.47 -11.46
C HIS A 158 -2.44 13.69 -12.06
N ASN A 159 -2.92 14.94 -12.04
CA ASN A 159 -4.32 15.22 -12.35
C ASN A 159 -4.57 16.49 -13.18
N MET A 160 -3.56 17.32 -13.44
CA MET A 160 -3.79 18.59 -14.14
C MET A 160 -4.43 18.40 -15.52
N TYR A 161 -4.04 17.37 -16.27
CA TYR A 161 -4.65 17.05 -17.57
C TYR A 161 -6.17 16.75 -17.49
N ARG A 162 -6.69 16.29 -16.34
CA ARG A 162 -8.13 16.08 -16.13
C ARG A 162 -8.87 17.34 -15.71
N ILE A 163 -8.18 18.24 -15.01
CA ILE A 163 -8.74 19.54 -14.60
C ILE A 163 -8.80 20.48 -15.81
N TYR A 164 -7.77 20.47 -16.65
CA TYR A 164 -7.58 21.37 -17.80
C TYR A 164 -7.49 20.62 -19.15
N PRO A 165 -8.48 19.77 -19.53
CA PRO A 165 -8.45 19.01 -20.78
C PRO A 165 -8.30 19.94 -22.01
N PRO A 166 -7.23 19.78 -22.83
CA PRO A 166 -6.91 20.69 -23.95
C PRO A 166 -7.98 20.79 -25.03
N ASP A 167 -8.70 19.71 -25.32
CA ASP A 167 -9.82 19.69 -26.26
C ASP A 167 -11.01 20.52 -25.77
N LYS A 168 -11.19 20.66 -24.46
CA LYS A 168 -12.29 21.44 -23.86
C LYS A 168 -11.96 22.92 -23.73
N PHE A 169 -10.74 23.24 -23.30
CA PHE A 169 -10.39 24.60 -22.89
C PHE A 169 -9.31 25.26 -23.75
N GLY A 170 -8.66 24.52 -24.66
CA GLY A 170 -7.55 25.05 -25.47
C GLY A 170 -7.91 26.26 -26.33
N GLN A 171 -9.14 26.36 -26.81
CA GLN A 171 -9.61 27.50 -27.62
C GLN A 171 -10.20 28.63 -26.79
N THR A 172 -10.95 28.32 -25.73
CA THR A 172 -11.71 29.30 -24.95
C THR A 172 -10.95 29.87 -23.77
N ASN A 173 -9.98 29.10 -23.25
CA ASN A 173 -9.18 29.44 -22.07
C ASN A 173 -7.70 29.09 -22.29
N PRO A 174 -7.07 29.63 -23.35
CA PRO A 174 -5.65 29.37 -23.63
C PRO A 174 -4.74 29.80 -22.46
N GLU A 175 -5.18 30.72 -21.60
CA GLU A 175 -4.48 31.17 -20.39
C GLU A 175 -4.24 30.06 -19.34
N PHE A 176 -5.01 28.97 -19.39
CA PHE A 176 -4.76 27.83 -18.50
C PHE A 176 -3.43 27.13 -18.81
N TYR A 177 -2.97 27.20 -20.06
CA TYR A 177 -1.87 26.42 -20.58
C TYR A 177 -0.53 27.17 -20.47
N PRO A 178 0.61 26.47 -20.49
CA PRO A 178 1.89 27.11 -20.26
C PRO A 178 2.25 28.05 -21.41
N VAL A 179 2.92 29.16 -21.09
CA VAL A 179 3.52 30.04 -22.09
C VAL A 179 4.87 29.47 -22.51
N LYS A 180 5.10 29.34 -23.82
CA LYS A 180 6.39 28.99 -24.44
C LYS A 180 6.71 30.00 -25.53
N GLU A 181 7.92 30.52 -25.55
CA GLU A 181 8.39 31.55 -26.47
C GLU A 181 7.44 32.77 -26.51
N GLY A 182 6.95 33.16 -25.33
CA GLY A 182 6.01 34.28 -25.18
C GLY A 182 4.59 34.03 -25.71
N LYS A 183 4.21 32.81 -26.13
CA LYS A 183 2.87 32.47 -26.62
C LYS A 183 2.23 31.33 -25.81
N PRO A 184 0.90 31.28 -25.67
CA PRO A 184 0.22 30.12 -25.08
C PRO A 184 0.55 28.85 -25.87
N PHE A 185 0.97 27.79 -25.17
CA PHE A 185 1.22 26.47 -25.71
C PHE A 185 0.12 25.52 -25.23
N VAL A 186 -0.89 25.31 -26.08
CA VAL A 186 -1.93 24.31 -25.82
C VAL A 186 -1.36 22.93 -26.17
N PRO A 187 -1.26 21.99 -25.21
CA PRO A 187 -0.71 20.66 -25.46
C PRO A 187 -1.70 19.80 -26.27
N ASP A 188 -1.20 18.71 -26.86
CA ASP A 188 -2.05 17.73 -27.53
C ASP A 188 -3.13 17.21 -26.57
N PRO A 189 -4.41 17.09 -26.98
CA PRO A 189 -5.49 16.59 -26.11
C PRO A 189 -5.26 15.21 -25.49
N LYS A 190 -4.42 14.38 -26.10
CA LYS A 190 -4.05 13.06 -25.58
C LYS A 190 -2.86 13.12 -24.60
N SER A 191 -2.22 14.27 -24.48
CA SER A 191 -1.06 14.47 -23.60
C SER A 191 -1.48 14.59 -22.14
N ASN A 192 -1.00 13.65 -21.32
CA ASN A 192 -1.20 13.62 -19.87
C ASN A 192 0.07 14.00 -19.06
N SER A 193 1.14 14.39 -19.74
CA SER A 193 2.48 14.61 -19.18
C SER A 193 3.25 15.68 -19.95
N ALA A 194 4.37 16.15 -19.40
CA ALA A 194 5.29 17.13 -19.99
C ALA A 194 4.71 18.53 -20.27
N TRP A 195 3.66 18.92 -19.53
CA TRP A 195 3.13 20.27 -19.49
C TRP A 195 2.45 20.53 -18.15
N GLN A 196 2.47 21.78 -17.68
CA GLN A 196 1.78 22.19 -16.45
C GLN A 196 0.89 23.41 -16.72
N PRO A 197 -0.26 23.54 -16.04
CA PRO A 197 -1.04 24.77 -16.08
C PRO A 197 -0.22 25.98 -15.62
N THR A 198 -0.60 27.17 -16.07
CA THR A 198 0.01 28.43 -15.59
C THR A 198 -0.54 28.77 -14.20
N PHE A 199 0.09 28.28 -13.13
CA PHE A 199 -0.43 28.38 -11.76
C PHE A 199 -0.56 29.82 -11.24
N SER A 200 0.18 30.76 -11.83
CA SER A 200 0.07 32.18 -11.47
C SER A 200 -1.11 32.91 -12.14
N GLU A 201 -1.87 32.25 -13.01
CA GLU A 201 -3.08 32.78 -13.63
C GLU A 201 -4.31 32.54 -12.71
N PRO A 202 -5.01 33.58 -12.22
CA PRO A 202 -6.13 33.43 -11.30
C PRO A 202 -7.27 32.51 -11.80
N SER A 203 -7.54 32.48 -13.10
CA SER A 203 -8.60 31.64 -13.68
C SER A 203 -8.30 30.14 -13.55
N VAL A 204 -7.02 29.75 -13.43
CA VAL A 204 -6.59 28.36 -13.19
C VAL A 204 -7.11 27.85 -11.85
N ALA A 205 -7.04 28.66 -10.79
CA ALA A 205 -7.61 28.31 -9.48
C ALA A 205 -9.13 28.14 -9.54
N GLN A 206 -9.84 29.04 -10.25
CA GLN A 206 -11.30 28.97 -10.39
C GLN A 206 -11.75 27.70 -11.09
N ARG A 207 -11.04 27.29 -12.15
CA ARG A 207 -11.34 26.03 -12.85
C ARG A 207 -11.12 24.80 -11.96
N ALA A 208 -10.07 24.78 -11.13
CA ALA A 208 -9.83 23.70 -10.18
C ALA A 208 -10.91 23.61 -9.10
N ILE A 209 -11.41 24.75 -8.60
CA ILE A 209 -12.54 24.80 -7.66
C ILE A 209 -13.79 24.19 -8.30
N ALA A 210 -14.11 24.57 -9.55
CA ALA A 210 -15.23 24.00 -10.28
C ALA A 210 -15.06 22.48 -10.49
N TYR A 211 -13.86 22.02 -10.83
CA TYR A 211 -13.58 20.58 -10.98
C TYR A 211 -13.75 19.81 -9.66
N ALA A 212 -13.28 20.37 -8.54
CA ALA A 212 -13.47 19.75 -7.23
C ALA A 212 -14.95 19.61 -6.89
N ASP A 213 -15.75 20.63 -7.22
CA ASP A 213 -17.20 20.61 -7.05
C ASP A 213 -17.89 19.56 -7.92
N GLU A 214 -17.51 19.47 -9.19
CA GLU A 214 -17.96 18.42 -10.12
C GLU A 214 -17.65 17.02 -9.55
N LEU A 215 -16.43 16.82 -9.05
CA LEU A 215 -15.96 15.55 -8.47
C LEU A 215 -16.79 15.15 -7.24
N PHE A 216 -16.93 16.04 -6.26
CA PHE A 216 -17.63 15.72 -5.01
C PHE A 216 -19.15 15.62 -5.19
N THR A 217 -19.72 16.37 -6.14
CA THR A 217 -21.14 16.20 -6.52
C THR A 217 -21.39 14.83 -7.14
N LYS A 218 -20.54 14.41 -8.08
CA LYS A 218 -20.67 13.12 -8.76
C LYS A 218 -20.36 11.95 -7.83
N ASN A 219 -19.37 12.11 -6.96
CA ASN A 219 -18.86 11.07 -6.07
C ASN A 219 -18.76 11.59 -4.62
N PRO A 220 -19.88 11.70 -3.88
CA PRO A 220 -19.87 12.25 -2.52
C PRO A 220 -19.02 11.47 -1.50
N GLN A 221 -18.69 10.21 -1.80
CA GLN A 221 -17.83 9.37 -0.97
C GLN A 221 -16.33 9.66 -1.16
N MET A 222 -15.94 10.39 -2.20
CA MET A 222 -14.55 10.80 -2.39
C MET A 222 -14.12 11.76 -1.30
N MET A 223 -12.95 11.53 -0.71
CA MET A 223 -12.42 12.34 0.39
C MET A 223 -11.48 13.42 -0.10
N SER A 224 -10.93 13.32 -1.31
CA SER A 224 -10.04 14.34 -1.85
C SER A 224 -10.19 14.56 -3.34
N VAL A 225 -9.79 15.76 -3.77
CA VAL A 225 -9.45 16.09 -5.15
C VAL A 225 -7.93 16.17 -5.27
N SER A 226 -7.38 15.62 -6.35
CA SER A 226 -5.94 15.71 -6.60
C SER A 226 -5.58 17.02 -7.30
N LEU A 227 -4.59 17.73 -6.76
CA LEU A 227 -3.93 18.85 -7.43
C LEU A 227 -2.49 18.57 -7.83
N SER A 228 -2.05 17.30 -7.82
CA SER A 228 -0.71 16.95 -8.29
C SER A 228 -0.48 17.39 -9.73
N VAL A 229 0.64 18.07 -9.94
CA VAL A 229 1.18 18.44 -11.26
C VAL A 229 1.18 17.23 -12.20
N ASN A 230 1.16 17.43 -13.52
CA ASN A 230 1.33 16.32 -14.46
C ASN A 230 2.73 15.70 -14.33
N ASP A 231 2.91 14.48 -14.83
CA ASP A 231 4.25 13.89 -14.88
C ASP A 231 5.16 14.70 -15.82
N GLY A 232 6.45 14.78 -15.49
CA GLY A 232 7.44 15.58 -16.22
C GLY A 232 7.44 17.09 -15.95
N LEU A 233 8.11 17.82 -16.84
CA LEU A 233 8.31 19.27 -16.76
C LEU A 233 7.23 20.05 -17.54
N GLY A 234 7.62 21.13 -18.23
CA GLY A 234 6.72 21.93 -19.07
C GLY A 234 5.97 23.02 -18.30
N TYR A 235 6.59 23.59 -17.26
CA TYR A 235 6.07 24.76 -16.56
C TYR A 235 6.08 26.00 -17.46
N SER A 236 5.09 26.87 -17.26
CA SER A 236 4.90 28.11 -18.00
C SER A 236 6.08 29.07 -17.81
N GLU A 237 6.56 29.73 -18.87
CA GLU A 237 7.54 30.82 -18.76
C GLU A 237 7.06 31.92 -17.79
N ALA A 238 5.75 32.16 -17.73
CA ALA A 238 5.15 33.14 -16.82
C ALA A 238 5.35 32.76 -15.34
N ASP A 239 5.27 31.47 -15.01
CA ASP A 239 5.52 30.98 -13.66
C ASP A 239 7.03 30.93 -13.39
N MET A 240 7.82 30.49 -14.36
CA MET A 240 9.29 30.42 -14.24
C MET A 240 9.92 31.78 -13.91
N ARG A 241 9.43 32.87 -14.49
CA ARG A 241 9.89 34.24 -14.18
C ARG A 241 9.60 34.68 -12.74
N LYS A 242 8.65 34.03 -12.08
CA LYS A 242 8.26 34.27 -10.68
C LYS A 242 8.88 33.23 -9.73
N GLY A 243 9.61 32.26 -10.26
CA GLY A 243 10.31 31.24 -9.48
C GLY A 243 11.44 31.85 -8.64
N LYS A 244 11.78 31.16 -7.54
CA LYS A 244 12.91 31.54 -6.68
C LYS A 244 14.08 30.59 -6.92
N LEU A 245 15.30 31.11 -6.86
CA LEU A 245 16.52 30.30 -6.87
C LEU A 245 16.75 29.71 -5.46
N LEU A 246 17.03 28.42 -5.39
CA LEU A 246 17.43 27.73 -4.17
C LEU A 246 18.96 27.79 -3.98
N PRO A 247 19.47 27.56 -2.75
CA PRO A 247 20.91 27.60 -2.48
C PRO A 247 21.73 26.63 -3.33
N ASP A 248 21.14 25.54 -3.80
CA ASP A 248 21.77 24.54 -4.68
C ASP A 248 21.77 24.94 -6.18
N GLY A 249 21.26 26.14 -6.51
CA GLY A 249 21.15 26.65 -7.87
C GLY A 249 19.92 26.14 -8.63
N SER A 250 19.08 25.29 -8.03
CA SER A 250 17.82 24.86 -8.64
C SER A 250 16.70 25.90 -8.47
N ILE A 251 15.70 25.89 -9.37
CA ILE A 251 14.55 26.79 -9.29
C ILE A 251 13.40 26.09 -8.55
N THR A 252 12.71 26.85 -7.69
CA THR A 252 11.44 26.45 -7.09
C THR A 252 10.28 27.34 -7.54
N LEU A 253 9.14 26.70 -7.82
CA LEU A 253 7.84 27.31 -8.10
C LEU A 253 6.86 27.15 -6.93
N SER A 254 7.33 26.63 -5.80
CA SER A 254 6.52 26.31 -4.63
C SER A 254 5.63 27.46 -4.18
N HIS A 255 6.16 28.68 -4.06
CA HIS A 255 5.35 29.82 -3.61
C HIS A 255 4.10 30.05 -4.49
N ILE A 256 4.24 29.96 -5.82
CA ILE A 256 3.14 30.18 -6.76
C ILE A 256 2.15 29.02 -6.69
N TYR A 257 2.67 27.80 -6.80
CA TYR A 257 1.85 26.60 -6.82
C TYR A 257 1.06 26.44 -5.51
N TYR A 258 1.68 26.73 -4.36
CA TYR A 258 1.01 26.60 -3.07
C TYR A 258 0.01 27.72 -2.77
N ALA A 259 0.17 28.90 -3.36
CA ALA A 259 -0.87 29.93 -3.31
C ALA A 259 -2.12 29.47 -4.09
N TYR A 260 -1.92 28.84 -5.26
CA TYR A 260 -2.97 28.17 -6.01
C TYR A 260 -3.65 27.06 -5.18
N VAL A 261 -2.87 26.16 -4.57
CA VAL A 261 -3.38 25.08 -3.71
C VAL A 261 -4.22 25.63 -2.56
N ASN A 262 -3.75 26.64 -1.82
CA ASN A 262 -4.49 27.23 -0.70
C ASN A 262 -5.81 27.86 -1.15
N THR A 263 -5.81 28.53 -2.30
CA THR A 263 -7.03 29.11 -2.88
C THR A 263 -8.08 28.04 -3.12
N VAL A 264 -7.69 26.91 -3.73
CA VAL A 264 -8.60 25.79 -3.99
C VAL A 264 -9.02 25.11 -2.67
N ALA A 265 -8.07 24.85 -1.78
CA ALA A 265 -8.32 24.16 -0.51
C ALA A 265 -9.30 24.92 0.39
N LYS A 266 -9.18 26.25 0.46
CA LYS A 266 -10.11 27.12 1.19
C LYS A 266 -11.54 27.04 0.64
N ALA A 267 -11.70 27.08 -0.68
CA ALA A 267 -13.01 26.94 -1.32
C ALA A 267 -13.61 25.54 -1.11
N VAL A 268 -12.79 24.49 -1.23
CA VAL A 268 -13.20 23.10 -0.95
C VAL A 268 -13.65 22.97 0.50
N LYS A 269 -12.89 23.49 1.47
CA LYS A 269 -13.24 23.45 2.90
C LYS A 269 -14.58 24.13 3.19
N GLN A 270 -14.85 25.26 2.53
CA GLN A 270 -16.07 26.03 2.71
C GLN A 270 -17.31 25.31 2.14
N LYS A 271 -17.21 24.75 0.93
CA LYS A 271 -18.35 24.11 0.26
C LYS A 271 -18.53 22.65 0.65
N TRP A 272 -17.43 21.95 0.91
CA TRP A 272 -17.37 20.51 1.16
C TRP A 272 -16.62 20.20 2.47
N PRO A 273 -17.21 20.50 3.64
CA PRO A 273 -16.57 20.21 4.93
C PRO A 273 -16.15 18.74 5.06
N GLY A 274 -14.94 18.51 5.57
CA GLY A 274 -14.36 17.16 5.70
C GLY A 274 -13.72 16.60 4.44
N LYS A 275 -13.76 17.32 3.30
CA LYS A 275 -13.02 16.97 2.08
C LYS A 275 -11.66 17.66 2.02
N PHE A 276 -10.72 16.99 1.39
CA PHE A 276 -9.32 17.38 1.30
C PHE A 276 -8.92 17.79 -0.12
N VAL A 277 -7.87 18.58 -0.22
CA VAL A 277 -7.05 18.73 -1.41
C VAL A 277 -5.79 17.91 -1.20
N ALA A 278 -5.47 16.98 -2.10
CA ALA A 278 -4.29 16.14 -1.98
C ALA A 278 -3.36 16.28 -3.18
N PHE A 279 -2.06 16.13 -2.96
CA PHE A 279 -1.07 16.10 -4.03
C PHE A 279 0.24 15.51 -3.50
N PHE A 280 1.21 15.22 -4.37
CA PHE A 280 2.59 14.96 -3.98
C PHE A 280 3.52 16.08 -4.48
N PRO A 281 4.42 16.63 -3.63
CA PRO A 281 5.42 17.60 -4.06
C PRO A 281 6.37 16.96 -5.10
N TYR A 282 6.44 17.53 -6.31
CA TYR A 282 7.16 16.92 -7.44
C TYR A 282 7.87 17.98 -8.30
N ASN A 283 9.06 17.65 -8.81
CA ASN A 283 9.86 18.54 -9.64
C ASN A 283 10.03 19.93 -9.01
N PHE A 284 9.65 21.00 -9.73
CA PHE A 284 9.89 22.39 -9.30
C PHE A 284 8.99 22.83 -8.15
N VAL A 285 8.03 22.00 -7.74
CA VAL A 285 7.17 22.22 -6.57
C VAL A 285 7.48 21.19 -5.46
N ARG A 286 8.73 20.72 -5.37
CA ARG A 286 9.14 19.74 -4.33
C ARG A 286 9.39 20.35 -2.95
N THR A 287 9.75 21.62 -2.88
CA THR A 287 10.14 22.26 -1.61
C THR A 287 8.94 22.89 -0.90
N PRO A 288 8.89 22.94 0.43
CA PRO A 288 7.81 23.63 1.14
C PRO A 288 7.74 25.14 0.80
N PRO A 289 6.54 25.76 0.87
CA PRO A 289 6.41 27.22 0.82
C PRO A 289 6.89 27.88 2.13
N ASP A 290 7.08 29.20 2.08
CA ASP A 290 7.38 30.02 3.26
C ASP A 290 6.15 30.23 4.17
N PHE A 291 4.93 30.09 3.65
CA PHE A 291 3.66 30.19 4.38
C PHE A 291 3.02 28.82 4.71
N PRO A 292 2.11 28.72 5.70
CA PRO A 292 1.39 27.49 5.99
C PRO A 292 0.29 27.19 4.96
N LEU A 293 0.00 25.90 4.75
CA LEU A 293 -1.11 25.44 3.92
C LEU A 293 -2.40 25.29 4.73
N GLU A 294 -3.54 25.33 4.03
CA GLU A 294 -4.86 25.09 4.64
C GLU A 294 -4.95 23.72 5.32
N ASP A 295 -5.70 23.66 6.42
CA ASP A 295 -5.82 22.46 7.27
C ASP A 295 -6.41 21.22 6.58
N ASN A 296 -7.08 21.40 5.44
CA ASN A 296 -7.61 20.32 4.62
C ASN A 296 -6.69 19.96 3.43
N VAL A 297 -5.42 20.34 3.46
CA VAL A 297 -4.41 19.88 2.52
C VAL A 297 -3.72 18.61 3.02
N ILE A 298 -3.55 17.62 2.14
CA ILE A 298 -2.72 16.42 2.37
C ILE A 298 -1.59 16.39 1.33
N ILE A 299 -0.34 16.40 1.80
CA ILE A 299 0.82 16.19 0.91
C ILE A 299 1.26 14.74 0.97
N PHE A 300 1.57 14.12 -0.15
CA PHE A 300 2.13 12.77 -0.20
C PHE A 300 3.64 12.87 -0.38
N LEU A 301 4.41 12.57 0.68
CA LEU A 301 5.87 12.58 0.63
C LEU A 301 6.39 11.27 0.01
N LEU A 302 7.22 11.39 -1.03
CA LEU A 302 7.75 10.26 -1.80
C LEU A 302 9.04 9.69 -1.20
N ASN A 303 8.90 8.77 -0.25
CA ASN A 303 10.03 8.10 0.42
C ASN A 303 11.11 9.08 0.93
N GLU A 304 10.64 10.16 1.53
CA GLU A 304 11.48 11.27 1.96
C GLU A 304 12.11 11.01 3.34
N PRO A 305 13.37 11.45 3.59
CA PRO A 305 14.01 11.32 4.90
C PRO A 305 13.29 12.15 5.99
N LYS A 306 13.62 11.89 7.26
CA LYS A 306 13.04 12.63 8.40
C LYS A 306 13.23 14.16 8.28
N THR A 307 14.33 14.60 7.67
CA THR A 307 14.62 16.03 7.46
C THR A 307 13.61 16.70 6.54
N THR A 308 13.17 16.04 5.47
CA THR A 308 12.10 16.54 4.61
C THR A 308 10.78 16.60 5.38
N TYR A 309 10.44 15.58 6.17
CA TYR A 309 9.27 15.61 7.05
C TYR A 309 9.29 16.83 7.98
N ALA A 310 10.41 17.09 8.65
CA ALA A 310 10.58 18.24 9.54
C ALA A 310 10.38 19.57 8.79
N ALA A 311 10.87 19.68 7.55
CA ALA A 311 10.68 20.88 6.73
C ALA A 311 9.20 21.14 6.36
N TRP A 312 8.38 20.08 6.32
CA TRP A 312 6.95 20.15 6.02
C TRP A 312 6.05 20.23 7.27
N GLN A 313 6.54 19.82 8.43
CA GLN A 313 5.72 19.60 9.64
C GLN A 313 4.98 20.87 10.11
N ASP A 314 5.60 22.04 9.99
CA ASP A 314 4.97 23.33 10.34
C ASP A 314 4.16 23.95 9.19
N LYS A 315 4.19 23.32 8.00
CA LYS A 315 3.51 23.82 6.80
C LYS A 315 2.19 23.11 6.54
N VAL A 316 2.01 21.89 7.04
CA VAL A 316 0.81 21.08 6.79
C VAL A 316 0.37 20.35 8.05
N LYS A 317 -0.93 20.08 8.16
CA LYS A 317 -1.49 19.27 9.26
C LYS A 317 -1.64 17.78 8.92
N ASN A 318 -1.54 17.45 7.63
CA ASN A 318 -1.82 16.10 7.14
C ASN A 318 -0.75 15.68 6.13
N ILE A 319 -0.17 14.51 6.38
CA ILE A 319 0.84 13.91 5.51
C ILE A 319 0.33 12.55 5.03
N GLY A 320 0.35 12.36 3.73
CA GLY A 320 0.31 11.08 3.06
C GLY A 320 1.74 10.55 2.88
N ILE A 321 1.85 9.23 2.91
CA ILE A 321 3.08 8.50 2.75
C ILE A 321 3.05 7.84 1.38
N TYR A 322 4.11 7.98 0.60
CA TYR A 322 4.32 7.25 -0.64
C TYR A 322 5.62 6.44 -0.52
N GLN A 323 5.55 5.11 -0.64
CA GLN A 323 6.65 4.19 -0.35
C GLN A 323 6.87 3.18 -1.48
N TRP A 324 8.13 2.83 -1.78
CA TRP A 324 8.49 1.84 -2.81
C TRP A 324 8.69 0.43 -2.23
N LEU A 325 7.61 -0.30 -2.04
CA LEU A 325 7.61 -1.64 -1.42
C LEU A 325 8.17 -2.78 -2.30
N TYR A 326 8.85 -2.45 -3.40
CA TYR A 326 9.18 -3.34 -4.52
C TYR A 326 9.58 -4.77 -4.10
N GLY A 327 8.84 -5.74 -4.66
CA GLY A 327 9.21 -7.14 -4.72
C GLY A 327 9.86 -7.50 -6.04
N MET A 328 9.20 -7.18 -7.16
CA MET A 328 9.70 -7.45 -8.50
C MET A 328 11.06 -6.79 -8.71
N GLY A 329 11.98 -7.60 -9.26
CA GLY A 329 13.37 -7.25 -9.47
C GLY A 329 14.29 -7.57 -8.28
N TRP A 330 13.75 -7.79 -7.09
CA TRP A 330 14.52 -8.41 -6.00
C TRP A 330 14.58 -9.92 -6.22
N VAL A 331 15.78 -10.49 -6.03
CA VAL A 331 16.00 -11.94 -6.08
C VAL A 331 16.25 -12.52 -4.69
N ILE A 332 16.53 -11.68 -3.69
CA ILE A 332 16.45 -12.03 -2.27
C ILE A 332 15.29 -11.29 -1.60
N PRO A 333 14.70 -11.81 -0.50
CA PRO A 333 13.54 -11.17 0.11
C PRO A 333 13.83 -9.74 0.58
N ASN A 334 13.08 -8.77 0.05
CA ASN A 334 13.03 -7.40 0.56
C ASN A 334 12.05 -7.34 1.74
N HIS A 335 12.49 -7.80 2.92
CA HIS A 335 11.64 -8.07 4.08
C HIS A 335 12.09 -7.28 5.31
N TRP A 336 11.18 -6.50 5.93
CA TRP A 336 11.50 -5.56 7.02
C TRP A 336 10.28 -5.15 7.89
N PRO A 337 9.46 -6.11 8.33
CA PRO A 337 8.21 -5.81 9.05
C PRO A 337 8.38 -4.98 10.34
N HIS A 338 9.48 -5.10 11.08
CA HIS A 338 9.70 -4.33 12.32
C HIS A 338 10.06 -2.87 12.03
N ALA A 339 10.98 -2.62 11.10
CA ALA A 339 11.27 -1.26 10.63
C ALA A 339 10.02 -0.58 10.02
N MET A 340 9.13 -1.36 9.39
CA MET A 340 7.85 -0.87 8.89
C MET A 340 6.96 -0.35 10.01
N GLN A 341 6.83 -1.11 11.09
CA GLN A 341 6.04 -0.69 12.24
C GLN A 341 6.61 0.59 12.85
N ASP A 342 7.92 0.66 13.08
CA ASP A 342 8.58 1.85 13.63
C ASP A 342 8.31 3.09 12.76
N TYR A 343 8.40 2.94 11.44
CA TYR A 343 8.13 4.02 10.51
C TYR A 343 6.65 4.43 10.52
N LEU A 344 5.74 3.47 10.48
CA LEU A 344 4.30 3.76 10.49
C LEU A 344 3.87 4.40 11.81
N ARG A 345 4.39 3.95 12.96
CA ARG A 345 4.16 4.61 14.26
C ARG A 345 4.71 6.03 14.28
N TRP A 346 5.95 6.22 13.84
CA TRP A 346 6.57 7.54 13.81
C TRP A 346 5.79 8.50 12.92
N THR A 347 5.47 8.10 11.70
CA THR A 347 4.71 8.94 10.77
C THR A 347 3.30 9.24 11.30
N ARG A 348 2.63 8.31 11.98
CA ARG A 348 1.35 8.58 12.67
C ARG A 348 1.45 9.70 13.70
N GLN A 349 2.52 9.70 14.50
CA GLN A 349 2.79 10.77 15.47
C GLN A 349 3.10 12.12 14.81
N HIS A 350 3.48 12.11 13.53
CA HIS A 350 3.88 13.30 12.75
C HIS A 350 2.87 13.65 11.63
N GLY A 351 1.58 13.35 11.83
CA GLY A 351 0.51 13.77 10.92
C GLY A 351 0.21 12.83 9.76
N GLY A 352 0.79 11.62 9.76
CA GLY A 352 0.53 10.55 8.80
C GLY A 352 -0.95 10.14 8.78
N LYS A 353 -1.62 10.28 7.64
CA LYS A 353 -3.05 9.99 7.44
C LYS A 353 -3.36 9.04 6.31
N ALA A 354 -2.50 8.94 5.30
CA ALA A 354 -2.73 8.17 4.10
C ALA A 354 -1.46 7.41 3.71
N PHE A 355 -1.62 6.23 3.12
CA PHE A 355 -0.51 5.41 2.67
C PHE A 355 -0.73 4.94 1.24
N LYS A 356 0.30 5.13 0.42
CA LYS A 356 0.45 4.56 -0.92
C LYS A 356 1.77 3.77 -0.97
N GLY A 357 1.67 2.49 -1.35
CA GLY A 357 2.81 1.66 -1.69
C GLY A 357 2.95 1.40 -3.20
N GLU A 358 4.17 1.33 -3.72
CA GLU A 358 4.49 0.68 -4.98
C GLU A 358 5.08 -0.69 -4.68
N ALA A 359 4.24 -1.74 -4.71
CA ALA A 359 4.66 -3.05 -4.23
C ALA A 359 5.19 -3.96 -5.32
N TYR A 360 4.50 -4.07 -6.46
CA TYR A 360 4.90 -4.98 -7.56
C TYR A 360 5.31 -6.34 -7.00
N VAL A 361 4.37 -7.00 -6.34
CA VAL A 361 4.64 -8.03 -5.33
C VAL A 361 5.24 -9.30 -5.96
N ALA A 362 6.31 -9.81 -5.36
CA ALA A 362 6.87 -11.12 -5.61
C ALA A 362 6.41 -12.07 -4.49
N TRP A 363 5.24 -12.70 -4.66
CA TRP A 363 4.50 -13.39 -3.59
C TRP A 363 5.27 -14.51 -2.86
N ALA A 364 6.24 -15.17 -3.51
CA ALA A 364 7.11 -16.14 -2.85
C ALA A 364 7.93 -15.53 -1.69
N GLN A 365 8.26 -14.25 -1.78
CA GLN A 365 9.15 -13.56 -0.85
C GLN A 365 8.42 -12.49 -0.02
N ASP A 366 7.44 -11.83 -0.63
CA ASP A 366 6.76 -10.66 -0.05
C ASP A 366 5.52 -10.98 0.75
N GLY A 367 4.97 -12.20 0.65
CA GLY A 367 3.70 -12.56 1.26
C GLY A 367 3.57 -12.13 2.74
N PRO A 368 4.50 -12.51 3.63
CA PRO A 368 4.44 -12.10 5.03
C PRO A 368 4.61 -10.58 5.21
N LYS A 369 5.43 -9.91 4.40
CA LYS A 369 5.60 -8.44 4.44
C LYS A 369 4.29 -7.73 4.13
N MET A 370 3.58 -8.17 3.09
CA MET A 370 2.32 -7.55 2.66
C MET A 370 1.18 -7.83 3.64
N TRP A 371 1.17 -9.00 4.28
CA TRP A 371 0.28 -9.32 5.39
C TRP A 371 0.50 -8.38 6.58
N VAL A 372 1.75 -8.22 7.02
CA VAL A 372 2.10 -7.32 8.12
C VAL A 372 1.73 -5.87 7.77
N LEU A 373 2.12 -5.39 6.58
CA LEU A 373 1.78 -4.04 6.12
C LEU A 373 0.29 -3.76 6.23
N SER A 374 -0.54 -4.66 5.68
CA SER A 374 -1.98 -4.43 5.59
C SER A 374 -2.63 -4.36 6.98
N ASN A 375 -2.16 -5.18 7.92
CA ASN A 375 -2.60 -5.14 9.31
C ASN A 375 -2.09 -3.88 10.03
N LEU A 376 -0.83 -3.49 9.85
CA LEU A 376 -0.27 -2.26 10.44
C LEU A 376 -0.94 -0.98 9.93
N LEU A 377 -1.34 -0.97 8.65
CA LEU A 377 -2.09 0.15 8.08
C LEU A 377 -3.49 0.30 8.70
N TRP A 378 -4.05 -0.78 9.24
CA TRP A 378 -5.27 -0.75 10.04
C TRP A 378 -4.99 -0.35 11.50
N ASN A 379 -4.00 -0.97 12.12
CA ASN A 379 -3.57 -0.72 13.50
C ASN A 379 -2.05 -0.76 13.59
N VAL A 380 -1.41 0.40 13.75
CA VAL A 380 0.07 0.48 13.78
C VAL A 380 0.68 -0.20 15.00
N ASP A 381 -0.12 -0.50 16.03
CA ASP A 381 0.30 -1.17 17.24
C ASP A 381 0.04 -2.68 17.22
N ALA A 382 -0.37 -3.26 16.08
CA ALA A 382 -0.49 -4.70 15.94
C ALA A 382 0.84 -5.41 16.23
N ASP A 383 0.78 -6.58 16.87
CA ASP A 383 1.97 -7.40 17.18
C ASP A 383 2.53 -8.00 15.89
N VAL A 384 3.68 -7.47 15.45
CA VAL A 384 4.35 -7.89 14.21
C VAL A 384 4.76 -9.36 14.25
N ASP A 385 5.30 -9.83 15.38
CA ASP A 385 5.71 -11.23 15.52
C ASP A 385 4.50 -12.16 15.51
N ALA A 386 3.38 -11.76 16.11
CA ALA A 386 2.13 -12.52 16.03
C ALA A 386 1.60 -12.60 14.59
N LEU A 387 1.67 -11.50 13.84
CA LEU A 387 1.25 -11.47 12.43
C LEU A 387 2.15 -12.34 11.55
N LEU A 388 3.46 -12.35 11.78
CA LEU A 388 4.39 -13.23 11.06
C LEU A 388 4.15 -14.70 11.39
N ARG A 389 3.93 -15.03 12.67
CA ARG A 389 3.56 -16.39 13.10
C ARG A 389 2.26 -16.83 12.44
N ASP A 390 1.22 -16.01 12.52
CA ASP A 390 -0.08 -16.26 11.89
C ASP A 390 0.08 -16.53 10.39
N TYR A 391 0.81 -15.68 9.67
CA TYR A 391 1.05 -15.89 8.24
C TYR A 391 1.79 -17.22 7.99
N CYS A 392 2.87 -17.50 8.71
CA CYS A 392 3.69 -18.70 8.48
C CYS A 392 2.93 -19.99 8.81
N GLU A 393 2.14 -20.02 9.87
CA GLU A 393 1.30 -21.17 10.24
C GLU A 393 0.27 -21.48 9.16
N HIS A 394 -0.41 -20.47 8.62
CA HIS A 394 -1.41 -20.68 7.57
C HIS A 394 -0.77 -20.95 6.19
N ALA A 395 0.37 -20.33 5.90
CA ALA A 395 1.04 -20.47 4.62
C ALA A 395 1.78 -21.81 4.48
N TYR A 396 2.36 -22.31 5.57
CA TYR A 396 3.31 -23.43 5.52
C TYR A 396 2.97 -24.57 6.49
N GLY A 397 1.95 -24.42 7.33
CA GLY A 397 1.59 -25.41 8.36
C GLY A 397 2.38 -25.19 9.66
N LYS A 398 1.79 -25.63 10.78
CA LYS A 398 2.33 -25.40 12.14
C LYS A 398 3.71 -26.03 12.33
N GLU A 399 3.96 -27.16 11.69
CA GLU A 399 5.21 -27.91 11.80
C GLU A 399 6.38 -27.19 11.10
N ALA A 400 6.13 -26.57 9.93
CA ALA A 400 7.16 -25.86 9.17
C ALA A 400 7.27 -24.37 9.56
N ALA A 401 6.24 -23.79 10.18
CA ALA A 401 6.19 -22.37 10.52
C ALA A 401 7.41 -21.87 11.32
N PRO A 402 7.93 -22.56 12.35
CA PRO A 402 9.12 -22.12 13.06
C PRO A 402 10.36 -21.97 12.17
N ALA A 403 10.53 -22.88 11.21
CA ALA A 403 11.64 -22.84 10.26
C ALA A 403 11.46 -21.70 9.24
N MET A 404 10.24 -21.53 8.72
CA MET A 404 9.92 -20.41 7.82
C MET A 404 10.09 -19.04 8.50
N LEU A 405 9.75 -18.92 9.78
CA LEU A 405 10.01 -17.70 10.56
C LEU A 405 11.51 -17.40 10.67
N ARG A 406 12.36 -18.41 10.89
CA ARG A 406 13.82 -18.21 10.89
C ARG A 406 14.33 -17.74 9.54
N TYR A 407 13.80 -18.28 8.43
CA TYR A 407 14.12 -17.82 7.08
C TYR A 407 13.81 -16.33 6.89
N PHE A 408 12.58 -15.90 7.20
CA PHE A 408 12.19 -14.49 7.06
C PHE A 408 12.90 -13.56 8.06
N SER A 409 13.14 -14.02 9.29
CA SER A 409 13.91 -13.26 10.29
C SER A 409 15.35 -13.04 9.83
N GLN A 410 15.96 -14.02 9.15
CA GLN A 410 17.30 -13.84 8.59
C GLN A 410 17.30 -12.82 7.44
N ALA A 411 16.29 -12.83 6.57
CA ALA A 411 16.13 -11.81 5.55
C ALA A 411 15.94 -10.40 6.16
N GLU A 412 15.19 -10.27 7.25
CA GLU A 412 15.06 -9.00 7.97
C GLU A 412 16.39 -8.53 8.57
N LYS A 413 17.24 -9.42 9.11
CA LYS A 413 18.57 -9.03 9.58
C LYS A 413 19.45 -8.44 8.47
N ILE A 414 19.39 -8.99 7.24
CA ILE A 414 20.12 -8.44 6.08
C ILE A 414 19.67 -7.00 5.82
N TYR A 415 18.39 -6.73 5.99
CA TYR A 415 17.82 -5.40 5.83
C TYR A 415 18.20 -4.47 6.99
N GLU A 416 18.13 -4.93 8.24
CA GLU A 416 18.43 -4.11 9.42
C GLU A 416 19.89 -3.62 9.45
N ARG A 417 20.82 -4.37 8.84
CA ARG A 417 22.22 -3.90 8.63
C ARG A 417 22.33 -2.63 7.79
N ARG A 418 21.27 -2.24 7.07
CA ARG A 418 21.21 -1.06 6.19
C ARG A 418 20.53 0.13 6.86
N ARG A 419 19.86 -0.10 7.98
CA ARG A 419 19.00 0.88 8.62
C ARG A 419 19.83 2.00 9.24
N THR A 420 19.46 3.25 8.99
CA THR A 420 20.05 4.41 9.66
C THR A 420 19.00 5.13 10.53
N PRO A 421 19.41 5.85 11.59
CA PRO A 421 18.47 6.59 12.43
C PRO A 421 17.75 7.74 11.69
N GLU A 422 18.39 8.36 10.71
CA GLU A 422 17.91 9.54 9.97
C GLU A 422 17.05 9.16 8.77
N GLU A 423 17.25 7.95 8.25
CA GLU A 423 16.62 7.47 7.06
C GLU A 423 15.78 6.25 7.41
N TYR A 424 14.47 6.45 7.51
CA TYR A 424 13.53 5.38 7.16
C TYR A 424 13.56 5.15 5.64
N LYS A 425 14.77 5.10 5.05
CA LYS A 425 15.01 4.76 3.65
C LYS A 425 14.76 3.28 3.53
N ILE A 426 13.47 3.01 3.55
CA ILE A 426 12.98 1.67 3.52
C ILE A 426 13.16 1.10 2.11
N THR A 427 13.42 1.97 1.12
CA THR A 427 13.16 1.66 -0.28
C THR A 427 14.00 2.40 -1.34
N TYR A 428 15.13 3.07 -1.03
CA TYR A 428 15.94 3.76 -2.07
C TYR A 428 16.68 2.81 -3.04
N TRP A 429 16.45 1.51 -2.95
CA TRP A 429 17.21 0.53 -3.71
C TRP A 429 16.35 -0.07 -4.81
N HIS A 430 16.61 0.41 -6.02
CA HIS A 430 16.15 -0.25 -7.22
C HIS A 430 16.77 -1.65 -7.32
N PRO A 431 16.01 -2.62 -7.85
CA PRO A 431 16.51 -3.96 -8.09
C PRO A 431 17.82 -3.95 -8.91
N GLY A 432 18.79 -4.77 -8.49
CA GLY A 432 20.15 -4.80 -9.05
C GLY A 432 21.18 -5.34 -8.05
N GLU A 433 22.48 -5.24 -8.34
CA GLU A 433 23.55 -5.80 -7.49
C GLU A 433 23.57 -5.24 -6.06
N LYS A 434 23.13 -3.99 -5.87
CA LYS A 434 23.07 -3.34 -4.54
C LYS A 434 22.18 -4.06 -3.54
N GLN A 435 21.29 -4.94 -4.00
CA GLN A 435 20.51 -5.77 -3.10
C GLN A 435 21.39 -6.72 -2.25
N PHE A 436 22.63 -6.98 -2.66
CA PHE A 436 23.56 -7.87 -1.96
C PHE A 436 24.58 -7.16 -1.07
N GLU A 437 24.65 -5.82 -1.09
CA GLU A 437 25.69 -5.02 -0.43
C GLU A 437 25.87 -5.34 1.07
N HIS A 438 24.79 -5.75 1.74
CA HIS A 438 24.79 -6.08 3.16
C HIS A 438 24.50 -7.56 3.46
N ALA A 439 24.45 -8.39 2.42
CA ALA A 439 24.25 -9.83 2.53
C ALA A 439 25.62 -10.54 2.62
N GLN A 440 25.71 -11.55 3.48
CA GLN A 440 26.90 -12.33 3.75
C GLN A 440 26.66 -13.81 3.43
N ALA A 441 27.73 -14.57 3.20
CA ALA A 441 27.65 -16.02 2.93
C ALA A 441 26.86 -16.78 4.00
N GLU A 442 27.07 -16.42 5.26
CA GLU A 442 26.38 -16.99 6.42
C GLU A 442 24.85 -16.83 6.33
N ASP A 443 24.35 -15.71 5.79
CA ASP A 443 22.91 -15.48 5.66
C ASP A 443 22.26 -16.53 4.75
N PHE A 444 22.89 -16.80 3.60
CA PHE A 444 22.39 -17.79 2.65
C PHE A 444 22.50 -19.22 3.21
N THR A 445 23.52 -19.50 4.02
CA THR A 445 23.63 -20.77 4.74
C THR A 445 22.49 -20.96 5.73
N LEU A 446 22.23 -19.96 6.58
CA LEU A 446 21.16 -20.01 7.59
C LEU A 446 19.77 -20.06 6.94
N MET A 447 19.54 -19.30 5.87
CA MET A 447 18.30 -19.33 5.11
C MET A 447 18.08 -20.69 4.42
N ALA A 448 19.13 -21.28 3.85
CA ALA A 448 19.05 -22.62 3.26
C ALA A 448 18.70 -23.69 4.32
N GLN A 449 19.39 -23.68 5.47
CA GLN A 449 19.11 -24.61 6.57
C GLN A 449 17.66 -24.51 7.06
N ALA A 450 17.14 -23.28 7.18
CA ALA A 450 15.76 -23.05 7.55
C ALA A 450 14.77 -23.62 6.51
N LEU A 451 15.06 -23.48 5.22
CA LEU A 451 14.22 -24.04 4.15
C LEU A 451 14.30 -25.57 4.08
N ASP A 452 15.49 -26.15 4.25
CA ASP A 452 15.68 -27.61 4.29
C ASP A 452 14.91 -28.24 5.46
N GLU A 453 14.93 -27.59 6.61
CA GLU A 453 14.15 -28.02 7.77
C GLU A 453 12.64 -27.87 7.53
N ALA A 454 12.20 -26.75 6.96
CA ALA A 454 10.79 -26.56 6.58
C ALA A 454 10.32 -27.66 5.62
N ALA A 455 11.11 -27.98 4.60
CA ALA A 455 10.80 -29.03 3.62
C ALA A 455 10.72 -30.43 4.25
N ARG A 456 11.48 -30.69 5.32
CA ARG A 456 11.41 -31.96 6.07
C ARG A 456 10.19 -32.02 7.00
N LEU A 457 9.80 -30.91 7.59
CA LEU A 457 8.72 -30.85 8.61
C LEU A 457 7.33 -30.65 8.01
N VAL A 458 7.23 -29.99 6.85
CA VAL A 458 5.97 -29.61 6.23
C VAL A 458 5.04 -30.80 6.01
N GLN A 459 3.76 -30.62 6.39
CA GLN A 459 2.70 -31.60 6.20
C GLN A 459 1.65 -31.07 5.23
N GLY A 460 1.11 -31.97 4.40
CA GLY A 460 0.08 -31.64 3.40
C GLY A 460 0.64 -31.10 2.08
N GLU A 461 0.06 -31.54 0.96
CA GLU A 461 0.53 -31.23 -0.39
C GLU A 461 0.51 -29.73 -0.72
N ALA A 462 -0.54 -29.02 -0.31
CA ALA A 462 -0.66 -27.58 -0.52
C ALA A 462 0.40 -26.79 0.26
N ASN A 463 0.71 -27.19 1.50
CA ASN A 463 1.78 -26.54 2.29
C ASN A 463 3.15 -26.83 1.67
N LYS A 464 3.39 -28.09 1.27
CA LYS A 464 4.64 -28.49 0.62
C LYS A 464 4.90 -27.68 -0.64
N THR A 465 3.89 -27.55 -1.51
CA THR A 465 4.01 -26.75 -2.74
C THR A 465 4.32 -25.27 -2.43
N ARG A 466 3.79 -24.73 -1.33
CA ARG A 466 4.09 -23.35 -0.89
C ARG A 466 5.52 -23.21 -0.35
N VAL A 467 6.01 -24.16 0.44
CA VAL A 467 7.42 -24.20 0.89
C VAL A 467 8.35 -24.32 -0.31
N ASP A 468 8.07 -25.24 -1.23
CA ASP A 468 8.86 -25.45 -2.46
C ASP A 468 8.90 -24.19 -3.32
N PHE A 469 7.81 -23.42 -3.38
CA PHE A 469 7.76 -22.15 -4.10
C PHE A 469 8.73 -21.11 -3.51
N VAL A 470 8.78 -20.98 -2.18
CA VAL A 470 9.76 -20.11 -1.51
C VAL A 470 11.19 -20.63 -1.73
N ALA A 471 11.42 -21.92 -1.54
CA ALA A 471 12.74 -22.53 -1.67
C ALA A 471 13.33 -22.37 -3.08
N ARG A 472 12.53 -22.57 -4.13
CA ARG A 472 12.95 -22.33 -5.52
C ARG A 472 13.27 -20.86 -5.79
N SER A 473 12.48 -19.94 -5.25
CA SER A 473 12.73 -18.51 -5.37
C SER A 473 14.03 -18.11 -4.65
N PHE A 474 14.27 -18.63 -3.45
CA PHE A 474 15.51 -18.43 -2.71
C PHE A 474 16.73 -18.99 -3.46
N GLN A 475 16.63 -20.20 -4.03
CA GLN A 475 17.74 -20.82 -4.73
C GLN A 475 18.20 -19.97 -5.92
N TRP A 476 17.27 -19.36 -6.64
CA TRP A 476 17.59 -18.38 -7.69
C TRP A 476 18.36 -17.18 -7.13
N GLY A 477 17.90 -16.59 -6.02
CA GLY A 477 18.59 -15.50 -5.34
C GLY A 477 20.00 -15.87 -4.87
N ARG A 478 20.18 -17.09 -4.38
CA ARG A 478 21.48 -17.62 -3.94
C ARG A 478 22.49 -17.68 -5.09
N TYR A 479 22.08 -18.14 -6.27
CA TYR A 479 22.97 -18.15 -7.45
C TYR A 479 23.41 -16.75 -7.85
N TYR A 480 22.50 -15.77 -7.82
CA TYR A 480 22.85 -14.37 -8.12
C TYR A 480 23.82 -13.79 -7.08
N TRP A 481 23.62 -14.11 -5.81
CA TRP A 481 24.55 -13.68 -4.77
C TRP A 481 25.94 -14.31 -4.95
N GLN A 482 26.03 -15.60 -5.32
CA GLN A 482 27.31 -16.25 -5.62
C GLN A 482 28.05 -15.59 -6.79
N GLN A 483 27.33 -15.23 -7.86
CA GLN A 483 27.89 -14.45 -8.97
C GLN A 483 28.39 -13.08 -8.48
N TYR A 484 27.58 -12.37 -7.69
CA TYR A 484 27.96 -11.07 -7.13
C TYR A 484 29.21 -11.17 -6.23
N ASP A 485 29.25 -12.10 -5.28
CA ASP A 485 30.38 -12.31 -4.37
C ASP A 485 31.66 -12.66 -5.14
N ALA A 486 31.58 -13.55 -6.13
CA ALA A 486 32.72 -13.87 -6.99
C ALA A 486 33.21 -12.63 -7.77
N LEU A 487 32.29 -11.83 -8.32
CA LEU A 487 32.63 -10.59 -9.02
C LEU A 487 33.29 -9.56 -8.09
N GLN A 488 32.79 -9.36 -6.87
CA GLN A 488 33.38 -8.44 -5.90
C GLN A 488 34.80 -8.88 -5.52
N ARG A 489 35.00 -10.18 -5.26
CA ARG A 489 36.32 -10.75 -4.97
C ARG A 489 37.28 -10.54 -6.12
N LEU A 490 36.85 -10.79 -7.37
CA LEU A 490 37.65 -10.54 -8.57
C LEU A 490 38.02 -9.07 -8.73
N ASN A 491 37.07 -8.15 -8.54
CA ASN A 491 37.33 -6.71 -8.63
C ASN A 491 38.33 -6.21 -7.57
N SER A 492 38.33 -6.84 -6.40
CA SER A 492 39.27 -6.53 -5.31
C SER A 492 40.60 -7.28 -5.39
N ALA A 493 40.71 -8.29 -6.27
CA ALA A 493 41.87 -9.16 -6.28
C ALA A 493 43.08 -8.45 -6.90
N THR A 494 44.20 -8.53 -6.20
CA THR A 494 45.52 -8.14 -6.70
C THR A 494 46.39 -9.38 -6.76
N ALA A 495 47.17 -9.55 -7.82
CA ALA A 495 48.14 -10.63 -7.92
C ALA A 495 49.55 -10.05 -8.09
N GLN A 496 50.45 -10.44 -7.19
CA GLN A 496 51.87 -10.11 -7.21
C GLN A 496 52.75 -11.39 -7.30
N SER A 497 52.14 -12.57 -7.36
CA SER A 497 52.80 -13.87 -7.51
C SER A 497 51.97 -14.85 -8.35
N ASP A 498 52.62 -15.87 -8.92
CA ASP A 498 51.96 -16.91 -9.73
C ASP A 498 50.88 -17.68 -8.94
N ALA A 499 51.11 -17.91 -7.64
CA ALA A 499 50.12 -18.54 -6.75
C ALA A 499 48.87 -17.67 -6.58
N GLU A 500 49.03 -16.35 -6.51
CA GLU A 500 47.89 -15.42 -6.46
C GLU A 500 47.17 -15.34 -7.80
N VAL A 501 47.89 -15.41 -8.94
CA VAL A 501 47.29 -15.52 -10.27
C VAL A 501 46.43 -16.78 -10.39
N GLU A 502 46.90 -17.94 -9.93
CA GLU A 502 46.09 -19.18 -9.91
C GLU A 502 44.82 -19.04 -9.07
N ASN A 503 44.90 -18.36 -7.92
CA ASN A 503 43.73 -18.11 -7.08
C ASN A 503 42.71 -17.18 -7.75
N VAL A 504 43.17 -16.15 -8.45
CA VAL A 504 42.31 -15.26 -9.26
C VAL A 504 41.64 -16.04 -10.40
N LEU A 505 42.38 -16.93 -11.08
CA LEU A 505 41.81 -17.78 -12.13
C LEU A 505 40.74 -18.73 -11.58
N LYS A 506 40.94 -19.32 -10.40
CA LYS A 506 39.91 -20.14 -9.72
C LYS A 506 38.65 -19.33 -9.39
N LEU A 507 38.81 -18.08 -8.93
CA LEU A 507 37.69 -17.17 -8.70
C LEU A 507 36.92 -16.87 -10.00
N ALA A 508 37.64 -16.62 -11.10
CA ALA A 508 37.03 -16.37 -12.41
C ALA A 508 36.24 -17.59 -12.93
N LEU A 509 36.77 -18.80 -12.73
CA LEU A 509 36.05 -20.04 -13.05
C LEU A 509 34.80 -20.22 -12.19
N SER A 510 34.87 -19.91 -10.88
CA SER A 510 33.69 -19.99 -10.01
C SER A 510 32.57 -19.02 -10.42
N PHE A 511 32.93 -17.85 -10.94
CA PHE A 511 31.98 -16.89 -11.51
C PHE A 511 31.30 -17.46 -12.76
N ASP A 512 32.08 -18.03 -13.69
CA ASP A 512 31.56 -18.66 -14.92
C ASP A 512 30.65 -19.86 -14.61
N GLU A 513 31.04 -20.71 -13.66
CA GLU A 513 30.19 -21.81 -13.18
C GLU A 513 28.87 -21.31 -12.61
N ALA A 514 28.90 -20.29 -11.73
CA ALA A 514 27.69 -19.69 -11.19
C ALA A 514 26.82 -19.04 -12.28
N ALA A 515 27.43 -18.50 -13.35
CA ALA A 515 26.74 -17.91 -14.49
C ALA A 515 26.00 -18.95 -15.36
N ARG A 516 26.57 -20.15 -15.51
CA ARG A 516 26.03 -21.25 -16.34
C ARG A 516 24.84 -22.00 -15.74
N VAL A 517 24.53 -21.77 -14.45
CA VAL A 517 23.37 -22.40 -13.78
C VAL A 517 22.04 -21.68 -14.10
N ARG A 518 22.09 -20.56 -14.84
CA ARG A 518 20.91 -19.92 -15.47
C ARG A 518 20.46 -20.67 -16.71
#